data_AF-A0A1H3IW97-F1
#
_entry.id   AF-A0A1H3IW97-F1
#
_cell.length_a   1.000
_cell.length_b   1.000
_cell.length_c   1.000
_cell.angle_alpha   90.00
_cell.angle_beta   90.00
_cell.angle_gamma   90.00
#
_symmetry.space_group_name_H-M   'P 1'
#
loop_
_entity.id
_entity.type
_entity.pdbx_description
1 polymer ?
#
loop_
_entity_poly.entity_id
_entity_poly.type
_entity_poly.pdbx_seq_one_letter_code
_entity_poly.pdbx_strand_id
1 'polypeptide(L)'
;MIKTSNFWMQDLLNSLDKAHFNPSLSSLVSNYNGRPFVIYGAGSAGKCVCDTLLKVGVKPEFILDSHANNLPSHYLDIPIYLPNQHHVEDSWKKEAIVLVCVIQGTEIHDLVAKNLTEDGFVTIIPWIQKAFSPEIIKTSLVEPRLENFQEQILLCAELFKDNLSRETYLNIMTACLLRCFDNLNFSDPEEQYFPTDIEMRKGYQSFIDCGAFCGDTFNKLVEKRGTPQVYIAFEPDYRNFSILAKCVDCSVPWDYIPKRSYPLFQAREALRTLSDELRTTKRRLPTTPSAT
;
A
#
# COMPACT_ATOMS: atom_id res chain seq x y z
N MET A 1 -15.08 33.23 -8.51
CA MET A 1 -16.07 32.41 -9.24
C MET A 1 -15.32 31.46 -10.15
N ILE A 2 -15.05 30.25 -9.66
CA ILE A 2 -14.22 29.25 -10.32
C ILE A 2 -15.16 28.33 -11.12
N LYS A 3 -15.05 28.37 -12.46
CA LYS A 3 -15.84 27.53 -13.38
C LYS A 3 -15.19 26.17 -13.68
N THR A 4 -14.05 25.85 -13.06
CA THR A 4 -13.31 24.59 -13.24
C THR A 4 -13.67 23.52 -12.20
N SER A 5 -14.57 23.81 -11.25
CA SER A 5 -14.98 22.87 -10.19
C SER A 5 -15.94 21.77 -10.68
N ASN A 6 -16.57 21.91 -11.85
CA ASN A 6 -17.69 21.03 -12.21
C ASN A 6 -17.27 19.67 -12.77
N PHE A 7 -16.18 19.58 -13.53
CA PHE A 7 -15.83 18.31 -14.21
C PHE A 7 -15.40 17.22 -13.22
N TRP A 8 -14.41 17.53 -12.40
CA TRP A 8 -13.84 16.60 -11.41
C TRP A 8 -14.86 16.18 -10.34
N MET A 9 -15.73 17.11 -9.96
CA MET A 9 -16.79 16.87 -8.99
C MET A 9 -17.84 15.93 -9.57
N GLN A 10 -18.20 16.11 -10.85
CA GLN A 10 -19.13 15.22 -11.54
C GLN A 10 -18.56 13.80 -11.67
N ASP A 11 -17.27 13.67 -12.00
CA ASP A 11 -16.62 12.36 -12.13
C ASP A 11 -16.48 11.63 -10.79
N LEU A 12 -16.13 12.34 -9.72
CA LEU A 12 -16.11 11.77 -8.37
C LEU A 12 -17.52 11.37 -7.90
N LEU A 13 -18.53 12.21 -8.14
CA LEU A 13 -19.94 11.92 -7.83
C LEU A 13 -20.43 10.67 -8.59
N ASN A 14 -20.16 10.59 -9.90
CA ASN A 14 -20.47 9.42 -10.70
C ASN A 14 -19.76 8.16 -10.18
N SER A 15 -18.55 8.31 -9.64
CA SER A 15 -17.77 7.21 -9.07
C SER A 15 -18.32 6.76 -7.71
N LEU A 16 -18.79 7.70 -6.89
CA LEU A 16 -19.48 7.40 -5.62
C LEU A 16 -20.77 6.63 -5.87
N ASP A 17 -21.58 7.06 -6.84
CA ASP A 17 -22.80 6.35 -7.24
C ASP A 17 -22.50 4.92 -7.69
N LYS A 18 -21.40 4.72 -8.44
CA LYS A 18 -20.95 3.39 -8.87
C LYS A 18 -20.34 2.54 -7.74
N ALA A 19 -19.66 3.15 -6.78
CA ALA A 19 -19.04 2.44 -5.65
C ALA A 19 -20.08 1.70 -4.79
N HIS A 20 -21.30 2.24 -4.69
CA HIS A 20 -22.43 1.56 -4.05
C HIS A 20 -22.83 0.23 -4.72
N PHE A 21 -22.46 0.02 -5.99
CA PHE A 21 -22.75 -1.19 -6.75
C PHE A 21 -21.62 -2.24 -6.71
N ASN A 22 -20.54 -2.01 -5.97
CA ASN A 22 -19.52 -3.05 -5.81
C ASN A 22 -20.12 -4.23 -5.02
N PRO A 23 -20.36 -5.39 -5.67
CA PRO A 23 -20.99 -6.51 -4.99
C PRO A 23 -20.07 -7.00 -3.89
N SER A 24 -20.62 -7.22 -2.71
CA SER A 24 -19.92 -7.90 -1.63
C SER A 24 -19.44 -9.28 -2.06
N LEU A 25 -18.43 -9.84 -1.37
CA LEU A 25 -18.03 -11.22 -1.62
C LEU A 25 -19.22 -12.18 -1.41
N SER A 26 -20.04 -11.90 -0.39
CA SER A 26 -21.30 -12.63 -0.15
C SER A 26 -22.27 -12.60 -1.34
N SER A 27 -22.43 -11.45 -2.01
CA SER A 27 -23.27 -11.30 -3.20
C SER A 27 -22.68 -12.03 -4.41
N LEU A 28 -21.36 -11.95 -4.62
CA LEU A 28 -20.69 -12.70 -5.68
C LEU A 28 -20.85 -14.21 -5.48
N VAL A 29 -20.55 -14.69 -4.28
CA VAL A 29 -20.71 -16.10 -3.90
C VAL A 29 -22.13 -16.58 -4.18
N SER A 30 -23.14 -15.78 -3.83
CA SER A 30 -24.54 -16.10 -4.08
C SER A 30 -24.86 -16.24 -5.58
N ASN A 31 -24.24 -15.43 -6.45
CA ASN A 31 -24.43 -15.51 -7.90
C ASN A 31 -23.84 -16.79 -8.53
N TYR A 32 -22.89 -17.44 -7.86
CA TYR A 32 -22.22 -18.66 -8.32
C TYR A 32 -22.47 -19.85 -7.37
N ASN A 33 -23.61 -19.84 -6.67
CA ASN A 33 -23.94 -20.84 -5.67
C ASN A 33 -23.81 -22.28 -6.24
N GLY A 34 -23.11 -23.15 -5.51
CA GLY A 34 -22.87 -24.54 -5.90
C GLY A 34 -21.71 -24.78 -6.88
N ARG A 35 -21.05 -23.72 -7.38
CA ARG A 35 -19.85 -23.85 -8.22
C ARG A 35 -18.57 -23.88 -7.36
N PRO A 36 -17.52 -24.62 -7.77
CA PRO A 36 -16.27 -24.66 -7.03
C PRO A 36 -15.49 -23.35 -7.17
N PHE A 37 -14.85 -22.92 -6.07
CA PHE A 37 -14.01 -21.72 -6.04
C PHE A 37 -12.53 -22.09 -5.97
N VAL A 38 -11.73 -21.39 -6.77
CA VAL A 38 -10.26 -21.43 -6.78
C VAL A 38 -9.77 -20.01 -6.55
N ILE A 39 -8.70 -19.85 -5.79
CA ILE A 39 -8.05 -18.55 -5.59
C ILE A 39 -6.73 -18.55 -6.38
N TYR A 40 -6.42 -17.48 -7.09
CA TYR A 40 -5.10 -17.26 -7.68
C TYR A 40 -4.35 -16.16 -6.92
N GLY A 41 -3.20 -16.50 -6.34
CA GLY A 41 -2.40 -15.67 -5.44
C GLY A 41 -2.54 -16.13 -3.98
N ALA A 42 -1.49 -16.69 -3.40
CA ALA A 42 -1.40 -17.10 -2.00
C ALA A 42 -0.72 -16.03 -1.10
N GLY A 43 -0.59 -14.81 -1.62
CA GLY A 43 -0.16 -13.62 -0.86
C GLY A 43 -1.23 -13.13 0.13
N SER A 44 -0.99 -11.98 0.75
CA SER A 44 -1.87 -11.42 1.78
C SER A 44 -3.31 -11.23 1.32
N ALA A 45 -3.51 -10.76 0.08
CA ALA A 45 -4.84 -10.55 -0.46
C ALA A 45 -5.61 -11.86 -0.67
N GLY A 46 -5.00 -12.87 -1.29
CA GLY A 46 -5.65 -14.17 -1.48
C GLY A 46 -5.93 -14.91 -0.18
N LYS A 47 -5.04 -14.81 0.82
CA LYS A 47 -5.30 -15.31 2.18
C LYS A 47 -6.51 -14.62 2.82
N CYS A 48 -6.63 -13.31 2.64
CA CYS A 48 -7.75 -12.53 3.14
C CYS A 48 -9.09 -12.93 2.47
N VAL A 49 -9.06 -13.18 1.16
CA VAL A 49 -10.22 -13.70 0.41
C VAL A 49 -10.57 -15.11 0.87
N CYS A 50 -9.58 -15.98 1.08
CA CYS A 50 -9.76 -17.33 1.62
C CYS A 50 -10.47 -17.29 2.99
N ASP A 51 -9.98 -16.48 3.93
CA ASP A 51 -10.61 -16.31 5.24
C ASP A 51 -12.06 -15.85 5.12
N THR A 52 -12.35 -14.97 4.16
CA THR A 52 -13.69 -14.39 3.98
C THR A 52 -14.65 -15.39 3.34
N LEU A 53 -14.20 -16.16 2.36
CA LEU A 53 -14.98 -17.29 1.80
C LEU A 53 -15.35 -18.29 2.90
N LEU A 54 -14.39 -18.68 3.73
CA LEU A 54 -14.61 -19.60 4.84
C LEU A 54 -15.63 -19.05 5.85
N LYS A 55 -15.56 -17.74 6.17
CA LYS A 55 -16.53 -17.07 7.06
C LYS A 55 -17.96 -17.08 6.52
N VAL A 56 -18.15 -17.04 5.20
CA VAL A 56 -19.47 -17.13 4.56
C VAL A 56 -19.88 -18.56 4.19
N GLY A 57 -19.14 -19.56 4.69
CA GLY A 57 -19.48 -20.98 4.52
C GLY A 57 -19.04 -21.59 3.18
N VAL A 58 -18.16 -20.92 2.44
CA VAL A 58 -17.60 -21.44 1.19
C VAL A 58 -16.15 -21.86 1.41
N LYS A 59 -15.85 -23.13 1.13
CA LYS A 59 -14.48 -23.64 1.15
C LYS A 59 -13.90 -23.58 -0.27
N PRO A 60 -12.81 -22.82 -0.52
CA PRO A 60 -12.08 -22.92 -1.76
C PRO A 60 -11.47 -24.32 -1.91
N GLU A 61 -11.36 -24.80 -3.14
CA GLU A 61 -10.87 -26.14 -3.44
C GLU A 61 -9.35 -26.19 -3.34
N PHE A 62 -8.69 -25.15 -3.87
CA PHE A 62 -7.26 -24.92 -3.77
C PHE A 62 -6.92 -23.47 -4.08
N ILE A 63 -5.67 -23.10 -3.81
CA ILE A 63 -5.06 -21.83 -4.17
C ILE A 63 -3.96 -22.10 -5.21
N LEU A 64 -3.90 -21.30 -6.26
CA LEU A 64 -2.82 -21.30 -7.26
C LEU A 64 -1.87 -20.14 -6.98
N ASP A 65 -0.56 -20.36 -7.04
CA ASP A 65 0.42 -19.27 -6.93
C ASP A 65 1.66 -19.57 -7.79
N SER A 66 2.14 -18.58 -8.55
CA SER A 66 3.35 -18.74 -9.39
C SER A 66 4.63 -19.01 -8.60
N HIS A 67 4.61 -18.74 -7.30
CA HIS A 67 5.71 -18.95 -6.37
C HIS A 67 5.37 -20.01 -5.30
N ALA A 68 4.40 -20.89 -5.56
CA ALA A 68 3.96 -21.92 -4.61
C ALA A 68 5.10 -22.75 -4.01
N ASN A 69 6.18 -23.00 -4.76
CA ASN A 69 7.37 -23.72 -4.27
C ASN A 69 8.10 -23.02 -3.10
N ASN A 70 7.93 -21.70 -2.95
CA ASN A 70 8.53 -20.89 -1.89
C ASN A 70 7.55 -20.63 -0.73
N LEU A 71 6.35 -21.22 -0.79
CA LEU A 71 5.28 -21.01 0.17
C LEU A 71 5.00 -22.30 0.95
N PRO A 72 4.30 -22.23 2.09
CA PRO A 72 3.71 -23.42 2.70
C PRO A 72 2.83 -24.17 1.71
N SER A 73 2.74 -25.49 1.84
CA SER A 73 1.93 -26.34 0.93
C SER A 73 0.41 -26.12 1.05
N HIS A 74 -0.03 -25.40 2.07
CA HIS A 74 -1.44 -25.14 2.35
C HIS A 74 -1.62 -23.86 3.18
N TYR A 75 -2.84 -23.33 3.16
CA TYR A 75 -3.31 -22.25 4.04
C TYR A 75 -4.69 -22.62 4.59
N LEU A 76 -4.85 -22.71 5.91
CA LEU A 76 -6.10 -23.14 6.57
C LEU A 76 -6.68 -24.43 5.96
N ASP A 77 -5.82 -25.44 5.81
CA ASP A 77 -6.14 -26.74 5.18
C ASP A 77 -6.58 -26.67 3.70
N ILE A 78 -6.40 -25.53 3.04
CA ILE A 78 -6.59 -25.36 1.60
C ILE A 78 -5.24 -25.54 0.91
N PRO A 79 -5.07 -26.52 0.00
CA PRO A 79 -3.80 -26.78 -0.64
C PRO A 79 -3.40 -25.63 -1.58
N ILE A 80 -2.08 -25.39 -1.68
CA ILE A 80 -1.48 -24.39 -2.57
C ILE A 80 -0.69 -25.13 -3.66
N TYR A 81 -1.00 -24.85 -4.92
CA TYR A 81 -0.36 -25.46 -6.09
C TYR A 81 0.30 -24.42 -6.99
N LEU A 82 1.31 -24.86 -7.75
CA LEU A 82 1.70 -24.15 -8.96
C LEU A 82 0.55 -24.24 -9.99
N PRO A 83 0.43 -23.25 -10.89
CA PRO A 83 -0.42 -23.40 -12.08
C PRO A 83 -0.08 -24.70 -12.83
N ASN A 84 -1.09 -25.36 -13.39
CA ASN A 84 -0.97 -26.66 -14.08
C ASN A 84 -0.50 -27.87 -13.23
N GLN A 85 -0.30 -27.73 -11.92
CA GLN A 85 0.10 -28.85 -11.04
C GLN A 85 -1.05 -29.38 -10.15
N HIS A 86 -2.27 -28.91 -10.39
CA HIS A 86 -3.47 -29.48 -9.78
C HIS A 86 -3.94 -30.73 -10.55
N HIS A 87 -4.72 -31.57 -9.87
CA HIS A 87 -5.22 -32.84 -10.40
C HIS A 87 -6.74 -32.79 -10.55
N VAL A 88 -7.26 -31.79 -11.26
CA VAL A 88 -8.69 -31.69 -11.59
C VAL A 88 -8.94 -31.84 -13.09
N GLU A 89 -10.08 -32.45 -13.42
CA GLU A 89 -10.51 -32.71 -14.79
C GLU A 89 -10.87 -31.41 -15.53
N ASP A 90 -10.65 -31.35 -16.85
CA ASP A 90 -10.93 -30.15 -17.66
C ASP A 90 -12.42 -29.75 -17.64
N SER A 91 -13.33 -30.73 -17.54
CA SER A 91 -14.77 -30.45 -17.37
C SER A 91 -15.06 -29.71 -16.07
N TRP A 92 -14.35 -30.05 -15.00
CA TRP A 92 -14.47 -29.37 -13.72
C TRP A 92 -13.89 -27.96 -13.77
N LYS A 93 -12.74 -27.75 -14.44
CA LYS A 93 -12.13 -26.42 -14.59
C LYS A 93 -13.05 -25.41 -15.28
N LYS A 94 -13.85 -25.87 -16.24
CA LYS A 94 -14.87 -25.03 -16.93
C LYS A 94 -15.97 -24.53 -15.97
N GLU A 95 -16.32 -25.35 -14.98
CA GLU A 95 -17.30 -25.03 -13.96
C GLU A 95 -16.72 -24.20 -12.80
N ALA A 96 -15.42 -24.26 -12.57
CA ALA A 96 -14.76 -23.52 -11.50
C ALA A 96 -14.76 -22.00 -11.72
N ILE A 97 -14.82 -21.27 -10.60
CA ILE A 97 -14.67 -19.82 -10.52
C ILE A 97 -13.28 -19.53 -9.97
N VAL A 98 -12.42 -18.88 -10.76
CA VAL A 98 -11.09 -18.46 -10.32
C VAL A 98 -11.12 -16.99 -9.89
N LEU A 99 -10.85 -16.73 -8.61
CA LEU A 99 -10.70 -15.38 -8.06
C LEU A 99 -9.23 -14.97 -8.08
N VAL A 100 -8.88 -14.04 -8.98
CA VAL A 100 -7.50 -13.54 -9.13
C VAL A 100 -7.21 -12.44 -8.11
N CYS A 101 -6.30 -12.74 -7.17
CA CYS A 101 -6.01 -11.97 -5.97
C CYS A 101 -4.54 -11.51 -5.92
N VAL A 102 -4.03 -10.93 -7.03
CA VAL A 102 -2.70 -10.32 -7.13
C VAL A 102 -2.83 -8.80 -7.26
N ILE A 103 -2.04 -8.03 -6.50
CA ILE A 103 -2.02 -6.55 -6.61
C ILE A 103 -0.95 -6.17 -7.62
N GLN A 104 -1.32 -6.14 -8.90
CA GLN A 104 -0.41 -5.82 -10.01
C GLN A 104 -1.15 -4.98 -11.07
N GLY A 105 -0.42 -4.46 -12.06
CA GLY A 105 -1.02 -3.71 -13.18
C GLY A 105 -1.80 -4.60 -14.16
N THR A 106 -2.58 -3.96 -15.04
CA THR A 106 -3.47 -4.62 -16.03
C THR A 106 -2.75 -5.67 -16.88
N GLU A 107 -1.52 -5.39 -17.32
CA GLU A 107 -0.73 -6.33 -18.14
C GLU A 107 -0.49 -7.68 -17.44
N ILE A 108 -0.27 -7.65 -16.12
CA ILE A 108 -0.09 -8.87 -15.33
C ILE A 108 -1.41 -9.59 -15.14
N HIS A 109 -2.50 -8.85 -14.93
CA HIS A 109 -3.84 -9.44 -14.85
C HIS A 109 -4.23 -10.15 -16.16
N ASP A 110 -3.96 -9.54 -17.31
CA ASP A 110 -4.21 -10.13 -18.63
C ASP A 110 -3.35 -11.38 -18.86
N LEU A 111 -2.07 -11.34 -18.47
CA LEU A 111 -1.18 -12.49 -18.54
C LEU A 111 -1.67 -13.66 -17.67
N VAL A 112 -2.08 -13.37 -16.43
CA VAL A 112 -2.64 -14.38 -15.51
C VAL A 112 -3.93 -14.97 -16.09
N ALA A 113 -4.84 -14.13 -16.59
CA ALA A 113 -6.09 -14.58 -17.19
C ALA A 113 -5.84 -15.47 -18.42
N LYS A 114 -4.89 -15.08 -19.29
CA LYS A 114 -4.47 -15.89 -20.43
C LYS A 114 -3.94 -17.26 -19.98
N ASN A 115 -3.01 -17.30 -19.03
CA ASN A 115 -2.41 -18.54 -18.56
C ASN A 115 -3.46 -19.48 -17.92
N LEU A 116 -4.40 -18.93 -17.16
CA LEU A 116 -5.50 -19.70 -16.57
C LEU A 116 -6.48 -20.23 -17.63
N THR A 117 -6.72 -19.45 -18.69
CA THR A 117 -7.53 -19.88 -19.82
C THR A 117 -6.86 -21.03 -20.57
N GLU A 118 -5.54 -20.96 -20.76
CA GLU A 118 -4.72 -22.03 -21.36
C GLU A 118 -4.70 -23.30 -20.49
N ASP A 119 -4.77 -23.17 -19.16
CA ASP A 119 -4.95 -24.28 -18.21
C ASP A 119 -6.40 -24.85 -18.22
N GLY A 120 -7.34 -24.21 -18.93
CA GLY A 120 -8.70 -24.70 -19.14
C GLY A 120 -9.76 -24.09 -18.23
N PHE A 121 -9.42 -23.10 -17.40
CA PHE A 121 -10.41 -22.32 -16.64
C PHE A 121 -11.17 -21.37 -17.57
N VAL A 122 -12.49 -21.24 -17.37
CA VAL A 122 -13.34 -20.37 -18.20
C VAL A 122 -13.81 -19.13 -17.44
N THR A 123 -14.16 -19.28 -16.16
CA THR A 123 -14.70 -18.17 -15.37
C THR A 123 -13.62 -17.59 -14.47
N ILE A 124 -12.92 -16.58 -14.98
CA ILE A 124 -11.80 -15.91 -14.29
C ILE A 124 -12.24 -14.50 -13.89
N ILE A 125 -12.20 -14.20 -12.60
CA ILE A 125 -12.66 -12.93 -12.04
C ILE A 125 -11.46 -12.19 -11.42
N PRO A 126 -11.08 -11.01 -11.92
CA PRO A 126 -10.07 -10.16 -11.29
C PRO A 126 -10.64 -9.61 -9.97
N TRP A 127 -10.38 -10.33 -8.87
CA TRP A 127 -11.02 -10.07 -7.58
C TRP A 127 -10.22 -9.11 -6.70
N ILE A 128 -8.93 -8.88 -6.96
CA ILE A 128 -8.15 -7.91 -6.18
C ILE A 128 -8.78 -6.50 -6.18
N GLN A 129 -9.43 -6.15 -7.28
CA GLN A 129 -10.21 -4.94 -7.45
C GLN A 129 -11.47 -4.91 -6.57
N LYS A 130 -11.75 -5.95 -5.79
CA LYS A 130 -12.92 -6.10 -4.92
C LYS A 130 -12.56 -6.68 -3.54
N ALA A 131 -11.32 -7.11 -3.34
CA ALA A 131 -10.77 -7.67 -2.11
C ALA A 131 -10.75 -6.66 -0.94
N PHE A 132 -11.01 -5.39 -1.21
CA PHE A 132 -11.20 -4.38 -0.18
C PHE A 132 -12.68 -4.02 0.05
N SER A 133 -13.60 -4.94 -0.24
CA SER A 133 -15.01 -4.76 0.13
C SER A 133 -15.14 -4.59 1.66
N PRO A 134 -16.14 -3.83 2.14
CA PRO A 134 -16.34 -3.59 3.58
C PRO A 134 -16.43 -4.87 4.44
N GLU A 135 -16.80 -6.01 3.85
CA GLU A 135 -16.88 -7.30 4.54
C GLU A 135 -15.50 -7.86 4.91
N ILE A 136 -14.49 -7.58 4.09
CA ILE A 136 -13.10 -8.04 4.28
C ILE A 136 -12.38 -7.15 5.30
N ILE A 137 -12.69 -5.85 5.31
CA ILE A 137 -12.12 -4.83 6.21
C ILE A 137 -12.69 -4.94 7.65
N LYS A 138 -13.75 -5.72 7.89
CA LYS A 138 -14.35 -5.90 9.24
C LYS A 138 -13.42 -6.50 10.30
N THR A 139 -12.20 -6.91 9.96
CA THR A 139 -11.18 -7.33 10.93
C THR A 139 -10.36 -6.18 11.50
N SER A 140 -10.37 -4.99 10.88
CA SER A 140 -9.90 -3.75 11.49
C SER A 140 -11.11 -2.95 12.03
N LEU A 141 -10.96 -2.39 13.22
CA LEU A 141 -11.97 -1.57 13.90
C LEU A 141 -12.48 -0.46 12.96
N VAL A 142 -13.70 -0.63 12.43
CA VAL A 142 -14.54 0.41 11.80
C VAL A 142 -13.73 1.44 11.01
N GLU A 143 -13.04 1.01 9.96
CA GLU A 143 -12.51 1.96 8.99
C GLU A 143 -13.69 2.69 8.35
N PRO A 144 -13.71 4.03 8.40
CA PRO A 144 -14.88 4.75 7.97
C PRO A 144 -14.92 4.75 6.44
N ARG A 145 -16.10 4.44 5.89
CA ARG A 145 -16.34 4.34 4.44
C ARG A 145 -15.95 5.65 3.76
N LEU A 146 -15.08 5.60 2.75
CA LEU A 146 -14.63 6.79 2.01
C LEU A 146 -15.80 7.59 1.43
N GLU A 147 -16.89 6.89 1.09
CA GLU A 147 -18.14 7.46 0.62
C GLU A 147 -18.75 8.46 1.63
N ASN A 148 -18.50 8.27 2.92
CA ASN A 148 -18.97 9.16 3.99
C ASN A 148 -18.14 10.46 4.10
N PHE A 149 -17.01 10.56 3.39
CA PHE A 149 -16.09 11.70 3.47
C PHE A 149 -16.00 12.50 2.17
N GLN A 150 -17.03 12.41 1.32
CA GLN A 150 -17.03 13.10 0.04
C GLN A 150 -16.67 14.59 0.15
N GLU A 151 -17.27 15.31 1.10
CA GLU A 151 -17.01 16.73 1.27
C GLU A 151 -15.54 17.00 1.69
N GLN A 152 -15.02 16.19 2.61
CA GLN A 152 -13.63 16.30 3.08
C GLN A 152 -12.63 15.94 1.98
N ILE A 153 -12.95 14.97 1.13
CA ILE A 153 -12.14 14.61 -0.04
C ILE A 153 -12.06 15.81 -0.99
N LEU A 154 -13.19 16.45 -1.30
CA LEU A 154 -13.21 17.63 -2.17
C LEU A 154 -12.48 18.82 -1.53
N LEU A 155 -12.66 19.06 -0.23
CA LEU A 155 -11.93 20.12 0.49
C LEU A 155 -10.41 19.86 0.50
N CYS A 156 -9.98 18.61 0.62
CA CYS A 156 -8.57 18.24 0.53
C CYS A 156 -7.99 18.50 -0.88
N ALA A 157 -8.76 18.20 -1.93
CA ALA A 157 -8.37 18.48 -3.31
C ALA A 157 -8.07 19.99 -3.56
N GLU A 158 -8.80 20.87 -2.88
CA GLU A 158 -8.60 22.33 -2.96
C GLU A 158 -7.32 22.81 -2.23
N LEU A 159 -6.72 22.00 -1.35
CA LEU A 159 -5.45 22.33 -0.68
C LEU A 159 -4.24 22.20 -1.61
N PHE A 160 -4.35 21.41 -2.68
CA PHE A 160 -3.27 21.23 -3.65
C PHE A 160 -3.11 22.47 -4.52
N LYS A 161 -1.85 22.94 -4.64
CA LYS A 161 -1.49 24.17 -5.34
C LYS A 161 -1.59 24.04 -6.86
N ASP A 162 -1.12 22.93 -7.40
CA ASP A 162 -1.06 22.67 -8.84
C ASP A 162 -2.14 21.64 -9.26
N ASN A 163 -2.48 21.67 -10.55
CA ASN A 163 -3.54 20.81 -11.08
C ASN A 163 -3.12 19.33 -11.14
N LEU A 164 -1.84 19.04 -11.41
CA LEU A 164 -1.34 17.67 -11.50
C LEU A 164 -1.49 16.94 -10.17
N SER A 165 -1.11 17.58 -9.06
CA SER A 165 -1.29 17.04 -7.71
C SER A 165 -2.76 16.82 -7.37
N ARG A 166 -3.64 17.76 -7.76
CA ARG A 166 -5.08 17.64 -7.53
C ARG A 166 -5.69 16.47 -8.31
N GLU A 167 -5.34 16.34 -9.58
CA GLU A 167 -5.79 15.25 -10.45
C GLU A 167 -5.28 13.89 -9.93
N THR A 168 -4.00 13.83 -9.55
CA THR A 168 -3.39 12.62 -8.96
C THR A 168 -4.14 12.20 -7.69
N TYR A 169 -4.39 13.13 -6.77
CA TYR A 169 -5.16 12.88 -5.56
C TYR A 169 -6.57 12.34 -5.86
N LEU A 170 -7.32 13.02 -6.74
CA LEU A 170 -8.69 12.64 -7.07
C LEU A 170 -8.77 11.30 -7.80
N ASN A 171 -7.80 11.00 -8.67
CA ASN A 171 -7.70 9.70 -9.33
C ASN A 171 -7.46 8.59 -8.31
N ILE A 172 -6.56 8.78 -7.34
CA ILE A 172 -6.32 7.81 -6.26
C ILE A 172 -7.59 7.62 -5.41
N MET A 173 -8.26 8.70 -5.01
CA MET A 173 -9.52 8.60 -4.24
C MET A 173 -10.60 7.88 -5.03
N THR A 174 -10.73 8.16 -6.33
CA THR A 174 -11.67 7.50 -7.23
C THR A 174 -11.35 6.00 -7.37
N ALA A 175 -10.07 5.66 -7.55
CA ALA A 175 -9.62 4.27 -7.59
C ALA A 175 -9.91 3.54 -6.27
N CYS A 176 -9.70 4.19 -5.12
CA CYS A 176 -10.04 3.64 -3.82
C CYS A 176 -11.55 3.49 -3.60
N LEU A 177 -12.38 4.38 -4.15
CA LEU A 177 -13.85 4.29 -4.07
C LEU A 177 -14.40 3.17 -4.95
N LEU A 178 -13.98 3.16 -6.22
CA LEU A 178 -14.38 2.16 -7.22
C LEU A 178 -13.69 0.82 -7.01
N ARG A 179 -12.61 0.80 -6.22
CA ARG A 179 -11.68 -0.31 -6.06
C ARG A 179 -11.02 -0.74 -7.38
N CYS A 180 -10.91 0.18 -8.32
CA CYS A 180 -10.33 -0.04 -9.65
C CYS A 180 -9.06 0.79 -9.80
N PHE A 181 -7.91 0.11 -9.95
CA PHE A 181 -6.59 0.74 -9.98
C PHE A 181 -5.95 0.72 -11.38
N ASP A 182 -6.64 0.13 -12.37
CA ASP A 182 -6.10 -0.16 -13.72
C ASP A 182 -5.65 1.09 -14.49
N ASN A 183 -6.24 2.25 -14.19
CA ASN A 183 -5.97 3.51 -14.86
C ASN A 183 -5.18 4.50 -14.00
N LEU A 184 -4.64 4.06 -12.86
CA LEU A 184 -3.74 4.92 -12.09
C LEU A 184 -2.41 5.04 -12.81
N ASN A 185 -2.06 6.27 -13.16
CA ASN A 185 -0.70 6.58 -13.58
C ASN A 185 0.17 6.68 -12.33
N PHE A 186 1.04 5.70 -12.13
CA PHE A 186 1.99 5.72 -11.04
C PHE A 186 3.19 6.58 -11.44
N SER A 187 3.61 7.48 -10.54
CA SER A 187 4.91 8.14 -10.66
C SER A 187 6.02 7.08 -10.68
N ASP A 188 7.15 7.41 -11.30
CA ASP A 188 8.33 6.56 -11.29
C ASP A 188 8.69 6.17 -9.84
N PRO A 189 8.71 4.86 -9.49
CA PRO A 189 9.12 4.42 -8.16
C PRO A 189 10.54 4.89 -7.76
N GLU A 190 11.38 5.22 -8.74
CA GLU A 190 12.69 5.81 -8.48
C GLU A 190 12.63 7.26 -8.00
N GLU A 191 11.54 7.98 -8.24
CA GLU A 191 11.32 9.33 -7.72
C GLU A 191 10.61 9.36 -6.37
N GLN A 192 10.21 8.20 -5.83
CA GLN A 192 9.57 8.09 -4.52
C GLN A 192 10.46 8.73 -3.43
N TYR A 193 9.89 9.73 -2.74
CA TYR A 193 10.54 10.61 -1.75
C TYR A 193 11.58 11.61 -2.26
N PHE A 194 12.09 11.45 -3.49
CA PHE A 194 13.12 12.33 -4.07
C PHE A 194 12.69 12.93 -5.41
N PRO A 195 11.47 13.52 -5.50
CA PRO A 195 10.91 14.03 -6.75
C PRO A 195 11.83 15.05 -7.42
N THR A 196 11.85 15.05 -8.75
CA THR A 196 12.63 16.00 -9.54
C THR A 196 11.90 17.32 -9.78
N ASP A 197 10.57 17.30 -9.66
CA ASP A 197 9.66 18.42 -9.92
C ASP A 197 9.25 19.22 -8.67
N ILE A 198 9.58 18.74 -7.46
CA ILE A 198 9.31 19.44 -6.19
C ILE A 198 10.60 20.02 -5.60
N GLU A 199 10.65 21.35 -5.50
CA GLU A 199 11.79 22.05 -4.91
C GLU A 199 11.75 22.01 -3.37
N MET A 200 12.70 21.29 -2.78
CA MET A 200 12.92 21.30 -1.33
C MET A 200 13.81 22.49 -0.94
N ARG A 201 13.20 23.59 -0.47
CA ARG A 201 13.92 24.84 -0.13
C ARG A 201 15.14 24.69 0.79
N LYS A 202 15.14 23.67 1.66
CA LYS A 202 16.24 23.37 2.59
C LYS A 202 17.09 22.18 2.14
N GLY A 203 16.83 21.65 0.94
CA GLY A 203 17.39 20.39 0.45
C GLY A 203 17.05 19.22 1.39
N TYR A 204 17.98 18.26 1.43
CA TYR A 204 17.86 17.02 2.20
C TYR A 204 18.92 16.92 3.31
N GLN A 205 19.37 18.06 3.86
CA GLN A 205 20.43 18.07 4.89
C GLN A 205 20.01 17.35 6.18
N SER A 206 18.72 17.33 6.49
CA SER A 206 18.16 16.57 7.60
C SER A 206 16.97 15.77 7.10
N PHE A 207 16.96 14.47 7.37
CA PHE A 207 15.93 13.55 6.88
C PHE A 207 15.44 12.64 8.00
N ILE A 208 14.11 12.52 8.13
CA ILE A 208 13.46 11.65 9.11
C ILE A 208 12.71 10.57 8.33
N ASP A 209 13.10 9.33 8.56
CA ASP A 209 12.60 8.15 7.86
C ASP A 209 11.74 7.31 8.80
N CYS A 210 10.42 7.46 8.68
CA CYS A 210 9.42 6.82 9.54
C CYS A 210 8.90 5.54 8.88
N GLY A 211 9.60 4.42 9.11
CA GLY A 211 9.39 3.17 8.37
C GLY A 211 10.56 2.88 7.44
N ALA A 212 11.78 3.04 7.95
CA ALA A 212 13.01 2.98 7.16
C ALA A 212 13.35 1.58 6.62
N PHE A 213 12.57 0.56 7.01
CA PHE A 213 12.67 -0.80 6.51
C PHE A 213 14.11 -1.33 6.56
N CYS A 214 14.71 -1.67 5.42
CA CYS A 214 16.08 -2.17 5.33
C CYS A 214 17.13 -1.07 5.02
N GLY A 215 16.73 0.20 4.99
CA GLY A 215 17.58 1.34 4.63
C GLY A 215 17.66 1.61 3.12
N ASP A 216 16.72 1.10 2.34
CA ASP A 216 16.58 1.38 0.90
C ASP A 216 16.38 2.87 0.63
N THR A 217 15.52 3.52 1.41
CA THR A 217 15.29 4.98 1.31
C THR A 217 16.56 5.77 1.63
N PHE A 218 17.36 5.34 2.62
CA PHE A 218 18.65 5.96 2.92
C PHE A 218 19.64 5.84 1.76
N ASN A 219 19.75 4.66 1.15
CA ASN A 219 20.63 4.46 0.01
C ASN A 219 20.22 5.35 -1.17
N LYS A 220 18.92 5.41 -1.48
CA LYS A 220 18.39 6.31 -2.52
C LYS A 220 18.65 7.78 -2.20
N LEU A 221 18.54 8.20 -0.93
CA LEU A 221 18.88 9.55 -0.50
C LEU A 221 20.35 9.88 -0.79
N VAL A 222 21.28 9.00 -0.37
CA VAL A 222 22.72 9.20 -0.57
C VAL A 222 23.07 9.23 -2.04
N GLU A 223 22.50 8.32 -2.83
CA GLU A 223 22.71 8.25 -4.27
C GLU A 223 22.23 9.51 -4.99
N LYS A 224 20.99 9.96 -4.72
CA LYS A 224 20.35 11.03 -5.48
C LYS A 224 20.66 12.43 -4.98
N ARG A 225 20.90 12.57 -3.67
CA ARG A 225 21.00 13.88 -2.99
C ARG A 225 22.28 14.03 -2.16
N GLY A 226 23.10 12.99 -2.06
CA GLY A 226 24.29 12.95 -1.22
C GLY A 226 23.98 12.65 0.24
N THR A 227 25.03 12.47 1.03
CA THR A 227 24.89 12.12 2.44
C THR A 227 24.26 13.27 3.25
N PRO A 228 23.16 13.04 3.98
CA PRO A 228 22.56 14.05 4.84
C PRO A 228 23.48 14.36 6.04
N GLN A 229 23.37 15.55 6.61
CA GLN A 229 24.07 15.88 7.86
C GLN A 229 23.43 15.17 9.07
N VAL A 230 22.11 14.98 9.01
CA VAL A 230 21.33 14.30 10.04
C VAL A 230 20.37 13.33 9.37
N TYR A 231 20.45 12.06 9.75
CA TYR A 231 19.50 11.03 9.34
C TYR A 231 18.94 10.36 10.60
N ILE A 232 17.62 10.40 10.77
CA ILE A 232 16.92 9.76 11.87
C ILE A 232 15.97 8.74 11.27
N ALA A 233 16.17 7.47 11.60
CA ALA A 233 15.37 6.38 11.08
C ALA A 233 14.64 5.62 12.19
N PHE A 234 13.40 5.23 11.88
CA PHE A 234 12.56 4.41 12.74
C PHE A 234 12.13 3.16 11.98
N GLU A 235 12.41 1.99 12.57
CA GLU A 235 11.94 0.70 12.06
C GLU A 235 11.56 -0.19 13.26
N PRO A 236 10.27 -0.57 13.38
CA PRO A 236 9.81 -1.38 14.50
C PRO A 236 10.13 -2.88 14.37
N ASP A 237 10.27 -3.41 13.15
CA ASP A 237 10.64 -4.81 12.96
C ASP A 237 12.14 -5.02 13.25
N TYR A 238 12.44 -5.93 14.15
CA TYR A 238 13.80 -6.17 14.61
C TYR A 238 14.75 -6.66 13.50
N ARG A 239 14.25 -7.45 12.55
CA ARG A 239 15.08 -7.99 11.45
C ARG A 239 15.41 -6.86 10.48
N ASN A 240 14.40 -6.08 10.08
CA ASN A 240 14.58 -4.92 9.22
C ASN A 240 15.52 -3.89 9.88
N PHE A 241 15.30 -3.58 11.16
CA PHE A 241 16.17 -2.69 11.93
C PHE A 241 17.63 -3.15 11.92
N SER A 242 17.87 -4.46 12.08
CA SER A 242 19.23 -5.02 12.06
C SER A 242 19.91 -4.86 10.69
N ILE A 243 19.14 -4.91 9.60
CA ILE A 243 19.64 -4.66 8.24
C ILE A 243 19.90 -3.17 8.03
N LEU A 244 18.94 -2.32 8.41
CA LEU A 244 19.04 -0.86 8.38
C LEU A 244 20.28 -0.35 9.13
N ALA A 245 20.53 -0.84 10.34
CA ALA A 245 21.68 -0.43 11.14
C ALA A 245 22.99 -0.70 10.40
N LYS A 246 23.15 -1.89 9.83
CA LYS A 246 24.32 -2.26 9.00
C LYS A 246 24.44 -1.38 7.75
N CYS A 247 23.31 -1.13 7.08
CA CYS A 247 23.26 -0.28 5.88
C CYS A 247 23.81 1.13 6.18
N VAL A 248 23.30 1.78 7.22
CA VAL A 248 23.74 3.13 7.62
C VAL A 248 25.19 3.13 8.14
N ASP A 249 25.62 2.04 8.81
CA ASP A 249 26.98 1.93 9.33
C ASP A 249 28.04 1.81 8.23
N CYS A 250 27.78 1.01 7.19
CA CYS A 250 28.71 0.78 6.09
C CYS A 250 28.82 1.95 5.10
N SER A 251 27.75 2.75 4.97
CA SER A 251 27.63 3.76 3.90
C SER A 251 28.26 5.12 4.23
N VAL A 252 28.81 5.33 5.44
CA VAL A 252 29.42 6.61 5.83
C VAL A 252 30.70 6.39 6.66
N PRO A 253 31.84 7.00 6.29
CA PRO A 253 33.06 7.01 7.11
C PRO A 253 32.78 7.57 8.52
N TRP A 254 33.49 7.04 9.52
CA TRP A 254 33.25 7.26 10.95
C TRP A 254 33.35 8.72 11.44
N ASP A 255 33.88 9.64 10.62
CA ASP A 255 34.34 10.95 11.09
C ASP A 255 33.37 12.12 10.91
N TYR A 256 32.17 11.92 10.33
CA TYR A 256 31.35 13.07 9.86
C TYR A 256 29.91 13.21 10.38
N ILE A 257 29.33 12.23 11.08
CA ILE A 257 27.90 12.29 11.49
C ILE A 257 27.68 11.65 12.87
N PRO A 258 26.96 12.29 13.81
CA PRO A 258 26.43 11.62 14.99
C PRO A 258 25.38 10.57 14.56
N LYS A 259 25.80 9.31 14.39
CA LYS A 259 24.89 8.20 14.03
C LYS A 259 23.98 7.88 15.22
N ARG A 260 22.66 8.00 15.04
CA ARG A 260 21.65 7.59 16.01
C ARG A 260 20.47 6.95 15.29
N SER A 261 20.43 5.61 15.29
CA SER A 261 19.29 4.81 14.83
C SER A 261 18.61 4.19 16.06
N TYR A 262 17.30 4.40 16.17
CA TYR A 262 16.54 3.96 17.34
C TYR A 262 15.38 3.05 16.94
N PRO A 263 15.21 1.88 17.57
CA PRO A 263 13.92 1.20 17.59
C PRO A 263 12.84 2.16 18.10
N LEU A 264 11.60 2.05 17.62
CA LEU A 264 10.49 2.97 17.95
C LEU A 264 10.25 3.13 19.48
N PHE A 265 10.59 2.11 20.27
CA PHE A 265 10.59 2.17 21.74
C PHE A 265 11.70 3.07 22.32
N GLN A 266 12.91 3.07 21.73
CA GLN A 266 14.03 3.94 22.13
C GLN A 266 13.90 5.35 21.53
N ALA A 267 13.22 5.49 20.40
CA ALA A 267 12.91 6.77 19.77
C ALA A 267 12.08 7.70 20.67
N ARG A 268 11.12 7.15 21.42
CA ARG A 268 10.35 7.90 22.42
C ARG A 268 11.23 8.48 23.53
N GLU A 269 12.28 7.76 23.92
CA GLU A 269 13.24 8.21 24.91
C GLU A 269 14.17 9.28 24.32
N ALA A 270 14.69 9.06 23.11
CA ALA A 270 15.53 10.01 22.39
C ALA A 270 14.81 11.34 22.08
N LEU A 271 13.52 11.29 21.70
CA LEU A 271 12.69 12.48 21.47
C LEU A 271 12.38 13.25 22.76
N ARG A 272 12.25 12.55 23.90
CA ARG A 272 12.16 13.20 25.22
C ARG A 272 13.47 13.93 25.55
N THR A 273 14.61 13.28 25.35
CA THR A 273 15.93 13.88 25.59
C THR A 273 16.19 15.09 24.69
N LEU A 274 15.87 14.99 23.39
CA LEU A 274 15.97 16.11 22.44
C LEU A 274 15.00 17.26 22.77
N SER A 275 13.78 16.95 23.22
CA SER A 275 12.82 17.94 23.74
C SER A 275 13.42 18.70 24.94
N ASP A 276 14.06 17.97 25.86
CA ASP A 276 14.61 18.55 27.09
C ASP A 276 15.89 19.35 26.81
N GLU A 277 16.72 18.93 25.85
CA GLU A 277 17.88 19.69 25.34
C GLU A 277 17.44 20.99 24.61
N LEU A 278 16.37 20.94 23.82
CA LEU A 278 15.79 22.13 23.16
C LEU A 278 15.14 23.10 24.16
N ARG A 279 14.62 22.59 25.29
CA ARG A 279 14.09 23.42 26.39
C ARG A 279 15.20 24.09 27.18
N THR A 280 16.34 23.43 27.38
CA THR A 280 17.48 24.01 28.11
C THR A 280 18.25 25.05 27.28
N THR A 281 18.31 24.90 25.96
CA THR A 281 18.93 25.90 25.05
C THR A 281 18.13 27.19 24.94
N LYS A 282 16.79 27.16 25.06
CA LYS A 282 15.96 28.39 25.10
C LYS A 282 16.17 29.28 26.35
N ARG A 283 16.89 28.82 27.38
CA ARG A 283 17.22 29.61 28.58
C ARG A 283 18.50 30.45 28.48
N ARG A 284 19.20 30.42 27.35
CA ARG A 284 20.38 31.27 27.09
C ARG A 284 20.12 32.26 25.95
N LEU A 285 19.21 33.22 26.18
CA LEU A 285 19.23 34.47 25.42
C LEU A 285 19.96 35.52 26.27
N PRO A 286 20.90 36.30 25.69
CA PRO A 286 21.59 37.34 26.43
C PRO A 286 20.59 38.44 26.80
N THR A 287 20.52 38.79 28.09
CA THR A 287 19.86 40.01 28.56
C THR A 287 20.57 41.22 27.95
N THR A 288 19.83 42.04 27.21
CA THR A 288 20.31 43.33 26.70
C THR A 288 20.75 44.25 27.85
N PRO A 289 21.83 45.03 27.72
CA PRO A 289 22.21 45.99 28.76
C PRO A 289 21.20 47.14 28.78
N SER A 290 20.80 47.55 29.99
CA SER A 290 19.97 48.72 30.22
C SER A 290 20.66 49.99 29.72
N ALA A 291 19.99 50.75 28.85
CA ALA A 291 20.41 52.09 28.47
C ALA A 291 20.14 53.06 29.63
N THR A 292 21.20 53.75 30.07
CA THR A 292 21.12 55.05 30.75
C THR A 292 20.94 56.16 29.72
#